data_AF-A0A919G974-F1
#
_entry.id   AF-A0A919G974-F1
#
_cell.length_a   1.000
_cell.length_b   1.000
_cell.length_c   1.000
_cell.angle_alpha   90.00
_cell.angle_beta   90.00
_cell.angle_gamma   90.00
#
_symmetry.space_group_name_H-M   'P 1'
#
loop_
_entity.id
_entity.type
_entity.pdbx_description
1 polymer ?
#
loop_
_entity_poly.entity_id
_entity_poly.type
_entity_poly.pdbx_seq_one_letter_code
_entity_poly.pdbx_strand_id
1 'polypeptide(L)'
;MTRSPNPSRPRRRLRAISLATLTAVVLTTGVAATSAQAAGSTLQAAAAESGRYFGTAIAGFRLSDSAYTTIANREFNMITAENEMKIDATEPNQNQFSYGAGDQIVNWARSNGKQVRGHTLAWHSQQPGWMQNMSGSALRSAMLNHVTQVATHYRGQIHSWDVVNEAFQDGSSGARRDSNLQRTGNDWIEAAFRAARAADPNAKLCYNDYNTDDWTHAKTQAVYNLVRDFKARGVPIDCVGFQSHFNSQSPVPGNYQTTLSSFAALGVDVQITELDIEGSGTAQADNYRRVVQACLAVSRCTGISVWGVRDTDSWRASGTPLLFDGNGNKKPAYTATLNALNAGSTNPQPGGCTVAVTRSTEWADRFNVSLAVSGSSTWRVSIQLQGAQSLQNSWNATVSGTSGTLTATPNGAGNNFGITVFKNGNTNLPTATCSVP
;
A
#
# COMPACT_ATOMS: atom_id res chain seq x y z
N MET A 1 3.52 39.68 54.95
CA MET A 1 4.00 40.09 56.30
C MET A 1 2.95 39.56 57.28
N THR A 2 3.18 38.63 58.21
CA THR A 2 4.36 38.27 59.02
C THR A 2 4.17 36.85 59.58
N ARG A 3 5.10 35.93 59.27
CA ARG A 3 6.01 35.16 60.16
C ARG A 3 5.41 34.07 61.06
N SER A 4 5.77 32.81 60.76
CA SER A 4 5.91 31.70 61.73
C SER A 4 6.95 32.03 62.81
N PRO A 5 6.96 31.30 63.94
CA PRO A 5 7.91 30.17 64.01
C PRO A 5 7.43 28.94 64.83
N ASN A 6 7.94 27.78 64.43
CA ASN A 6 8.06 26.54 65.21
C ASN A 6 9.16 26.75 66.29
N PRO A 7 9.23 26.02 67.44
CA PRO A 7 9.79 24.66 67.41
C PRO A 7 9.43 23.71 68.59
N SER A 8 9.95 22.48 68.46
CA SER A 8 10.47 21.57 69.51
C SER A 8 9.65 20.31 69.90
N ARG A 9 10.18 19.17 69.42
CA ARG A 9 10.11 17.80 69.98
C ARG A 9 11.05 17.72 71.21
N PRO A 10 10.96 16.75 72.18
CA PRO A 10 11.12 15.32 71.86
C PRO A 10 10.63 14.22 72.87
N ARG A 11 10.85 12.96 72.45
CA ARG A 11 11.07 11.68 73.19
C ARG A 11 9.90 10.69 73.45
N ARG A 12 9.88 9.69 72.54
CA ARG A 12 9.89 8.22 72.74
C ARG A 12 9.14 7.61 73.93
N ARG A 13 8.25 6.65 73.63
CA ARG A 13 8.43 5.22 74.03
C ARG A 13 7.61 4.30 73.13
N LEU A 14 8.21 3.14 72.85
CA LEU A 14 7.76 2.09 71.97
C LEU A 14 6.52 1.37 72.51
N ARG A 15 5.68 0.86 71.61
CA ARG A 15 5.19 -0.53 71.67
C ARG A 15 4.75 -0.95 70.27
N ALA A 16 5.44 -1.97 69.76
CA ALA A 16 5.13 -2.68 68.53
C ALA A 16 3.93 -3.60 68.77
N ILE A 17 2.97 -3.60 67.85
CA ILE A 17 2.09 -4.75 67.60
C ILE A 17 2.00 -4.90 66.09
N SER A 18 2.61 -5.96 65.60
CA SER A 18 2.54 -6.44 64.23
C SER A 18 1.16 -7.02 63.97
N LEU A 19 0.45 -6.52 62.96
CA LEU A 19 -0.65 -7.26 62.32
C LEU A 19 -0.43 -7.23 60.81
N ALA A 20 -0.13 -8.40 60.26
CA ALA A 20 0.09 -8.61 58.84
C ALA A 20 -1.21 -8.39 58.06
N THR A 21 -1.25 -7.36 57.24
CA THR A 21 -2.28 -7.20 56.20
C THR A 21 -1.83 -7.90 54.93
N LEU A 22 -2.49 -9.01 54.59
CA LEU A 22 -2.42 -9.63 53.26
C LEU A 22 -2.94 -8.64 52.21
N THR A 23 -2.05 -8.11 51.38
CA THR A 23 -2.42 -7.44 50.12
C THR A 23 -2.66 -8.52 49.07
N ALA A 24 -3.93 -8.80 48.77
CA ALA A 24 -4.32 -9.57 47.59
C ALA A 24 -4.11 -8.69 46.35
N VAL A 25 -3.00 -8.91 45.64
CA VAL A 25 -2.79 -8.35 44.30
C VAL A 25 -3.60 -9.21 43.33
N VAL A 26 -4.78 -8.72 42.93
CA VAL A 26 -5.50 -9.26 41.78
C VAL A 26 -4.75 -8.80 40.53
N LEU A 27 -3.86 -9.65 40.01
CA LEU A 27 -3.38 -9.50 38.64
C LEU A 27 -4.56 -9.82 37.71
N THR A 28 -5.21 -8.79 37.18
CA THR A 28 -6.02 -8.92 35.98
C THR A 28 -5.07 -9.19 34.82
N THR A 29 -4.77 -10.45 34.56
CA THR A 29 -4.20 -10.88 33.28
C THR A 29 -5.28 -10.68 32.22
N GLY A 30 -5.29 -9.49 31.62
CA GLY A 30 -5.99 -9.26 30.37
C GLY A 30 -5.40 -10.20 29.33
N VAL A 31 -6.05 -11.35 29.13
CA VAL A 31 -5.81 -12.18 27.96
C VAL A 31 -6.31 -11.35 26.78
N ALA A 32 -5.40 -10.62 26.14
CA ALA A 32 -5.64 -10.13 24.80
C ALA A 32 -5.86 -11.37 23.93
N ALA A 33 -7.12 -11.74 23.74
CA ALA A 33 -7.49 -12.67 22.70
C ALA A 33 -7.06 -12.02 21.38
N THR A 34 -5.89 -12.39 20.89
CA THR A 34 -5.52 -12.19 19.50
C THR A 34 -6.53 -13.00 18.70
N SER A 35 -7.63 -12.35 18.29
CA SER A 35 -8.49 -12.89 17.25
C SER A 35 -7.57 -13.22 16.09
N ALA A 36 -7.46 -14.51 15.73
CA ALA A 36 -6.95 -14.86 14.42
C ALA A 36 -7.81 -14.08 13.41
N GLN A 37 -7.26 -13.04 12.81
CA GLN A 37 -7.96 -12.27 11.79
C GLN A 37 -8.34 -13.27 10.69
N ALA A 38 -9.63 -13.50 10.49
CA ALA A 38 -10.09 -14.31 9.37
C ALA A 38 -9.67 -13.59 8.09
N ALA A 39 -9.02 -14.32 7.17
CA ALA A 39 -8.59 -13.78 5.88
C ALA A 39 -9.73 -13.03 5.18
N GLY A 40 -9.43 -11.84 4.66
CA GLY A 40 -10.37 -10.99 3.94
C GLY A 40 -11.05 -11.75 2.80
N SER A 41 -12.38 -11.71 2.75
CA SER A 41 -13.19 -12.33 1.70
C SER A 41 -13.39 -11.45 0.45
N THR A 42 -13.00 -10.18 0.55
CA THR A 42 -13.05 -9.15 -0.51
C THR A 42 -11.68 -8.49 -0.66
N LEU A 43 -11.42 -7.88 -1.81
CA LEU A 43 -10.12 -7.24 -2.09
C LEU A 43 -9.84 -6.09 -1.10
N GLN A 44 -10.83 -5.24 -0.83
CA GLN A 44 -10.70 -4.14 0.14
C GLN A 44 -10.42 -4.64 1.56
N ALA A 45 -11.05 -5.73 2.01
CA ALA A 45 -10.84 -6.26 3.35
C ALA A 45 -9.44 -6.86 3.48
N ALA A 46 -9.01 -7.64 2.48
CA ALA A 46 -7.68 -8.25 2.47
C ALA A 46 -6.55 -7.21 2.40
N ALA A 47 -6.71 -6.12 1.63
CA ALA A 47 -5.74 -5.04 1.60
C ALA A 47 -5.67 -4.28 2.95
N ALA A 48 -6.82 -4.05 3.58
CA ALA A 48 -6.94 -3.32 4.84
C ALA A 48 -6.24 -4.03 6.01
N GLU A 49 -6.10 -5.36 5.99
CA GLU A 49 -5.33 -6.12 6.99
C GLU A 49 -3.87 -5.64 7.10
N SER A 50 -3.32 -5.09 6.01
CA SER A 50 -1.96 -4.56 5.96
C SER A 50 -1.90 -3.02 5.97
N GLY A 51 -3.00 -2.34 6.30
CA GLY A 51 -3.11 -0.88 6.30
C GLY A 51 -3.13 -0.25 4.90
N ARG A 52 -3.48 -1.02 3.87
CA ARG A 52 -3.53 -0.58 2.47
C ARG A 52 -4.97 -0.50 1.96
N TYR A 53 -5.18 0.28 0.91
CA TYR A 53 -6.43 0.25 0.15
C TYR A 53 -6.35 -0.68 -1.06
N PHE A 54 -7.52 -1.17 -1.51
CA PHE A 54 -7.70 -1.73 -2.85
C PHE A 54 -8.82 -0.94 -3.55
N GLY A 55 -8.49 -0.27 -4.65
CA GLY A 55 -9.34 0.70 -5.31
C GLY A 55 -9.73 0.34 -6.73
N THR A 56 -10.60 1.16 -7.31
CA THR A 56 -11.00 1.06 -8.71
C THR A 56 -11.31 2.43 -9.31
N ALA A 57 -11.16 2.58 -10.62
CA ALA A 57 -11.72 3.70 -11.36
C ALA A 57 -13.22 3.50 -11.62
N ILE A 58 -14.01 4.56 -11.47
CA ILE A 58 -15.43 4.54 -11.79
C ILE A 58 -15.87 5.66 -12.72
N ALA A 59 -16.85 5.35 -13.56
CA ALA A 59 -17.52 6.29 -14.44
C ALA A 59 -18.92 6.63 -13.90
N GLY A 60 -19.26 7.92 -13.88
CA GLY A 60 -20.49 8.44 -13.29
C GLY A 60 -21.75 7.86 -13.95
N PHE A 61 -21.72 7.65 -15.27
CA PHE A 61 -22.86 7.07 -16.00
C PHE A 61 -23.12 5.59 -15.63
N ARG A 62 -22.12 4.88 -15.09
CA ARG A 62 -22.25 3.49 -14.62
C ARG A 62 -22.85 3.37 -13.22
N LEU A 63 -23.03 4.48 -12.49
CA LEU A 63 -23.61 4.45 -11.14
C LEU A 63 -25.10 4.02 -11.11
N SER A 64 -25.76 4.00 -12.27
CA SER A 64 -27.12 3.46 -12.42
C SER A 64 -27.16 1.95 -12.68
N ASP A 65 -26.02 1.32 -13.01
CA ASP A 65 -25.90 -0.12 -13.24
C ASP A 65 -25.70 -0.83 -11.89
N SER A 66 -26.75 -1.50 -11.42
CA SER A 66 -26.73 -2.19 -10.13
C SER A 66 -25.67 -3.30 -10.04
N ALA A 67 -25.35 -4.00 -11.13
CA ALA A 67 -24.34 -5.04 -11.14
C ALA A 67 -22.94 -4.42 -10.99
N TYR A 68 -22.70 -3.31 -11.70
CA TYR A 68 -21.49 -2.51 -11.58
C TYR A 68 -21.29 -2.00 -10.14
N THR A 69 -22.29 -1.31 -9.58
CA THR A 69 -22.18 -0.74 -8.23
C THR A 69 -22.11 -1.80 -7.14
N THR A 70 -22.72 -2.97 -7.35
CA THR A 70 -22.63 -4.08 -6.38
C THR A 70 -21.20 -4.61 -6.27
N ILE A 71 -20.52 -4.83 -7.41
CA ILE A 71 -19.12 -5.24 -7.41
C ILE A 71 -18.25 -4.12 -6.85
N ALA A 72 -18.45 -2.89 -7.34
CA ALA A 72 -17.67 -1.73 -6.93
C ALA A 72 -17.75 -1.50 -5.40
N ASN A 73 -18.95 -1.65 -4.83
CA ASN A 73 -19.17 -1.44 -3.42
C ASN A 73 -18.56 -2.55 -2.55
N ARG A 74 -18.68 -3.80 -2.99
CA ARG A 74 -18.22 -4.99 -2.26
C ARG A 74 -16.70 -5.09 -2.22
N GLU A 75 -16.02 -4.72 -3.30
CA GLU A 75 -14.62 -5.11 -3.50
C GLU A 75 -13.62 -3.98 -3.25
N PHE A 76 -14.03 -2.71 -3.28
CA PHE A 76 -13.10 -1.57 -3.28
C PHE A 76 -13.41 -0.53 -2.19
N ASN A 77 -12.36 0.00 -1.54
CA ASN A 77 -12.43 1.06 -0.53
C ASN A 77 -11.76 2.37 -0.96
N MET A 78 -11.25 2.45 -2.19
CA MET A 78 -10.69 3.66 -2.80
C MET A 78 -11.28 3.84 -4.19
N ILE A 79 -11.72 5.06 -4.53
CA ILE A 79 -12.37 5.38 -5.79
C ILE A 79 -11.62 6.49 -6.50
N THR A 80 -11.37 6.30 -7.79
CA THR A 80 -10.91 7.35 -8.70
C THR A 80 -12.02 7.64 -9.71
N ALA A 81 -12.37 8.91 -9.93
CA ALA A 81 -13.23 9.27 -11.05
C ALA A 81 -12.46 9.09 -12.37
N GLU A 82 -12.97 8.27 -13.29
CA GLU A 82 -12.25 7.93 -14.52
C GLU A 82 -12.04 9.17 -15.42
N ASN A 83 -13.04 10.05 -15.48
CA ASN A 83 -12.98 11.25 -16.31
C ASN A 83 -13.56 12.51 -15.65
N GLU A 84 -14.46 12.35 -14.69
CA GLU A 84 -15.34 13.42 -14.16
C GLU A 84 -14.61 14.44 -13.29
N MET A 85 -13.33 14.21 -12.98
CA MET A 85 -12.44 15.12 -12.26
C MET A 85 -11.28 15.63 -13.12
N LYS A 86 -11.26 15.33 -14.43
CA LYS A 86 -10.28 15.89 -15.37
C LYS A 86 -10.58 17.35 -15.68
N ILE A 87 -9.63 18.02 -16.33
CA ILE A 87 -9.62 19.47 -16.54
C ILE A 87 -10.84 19.92 -17.36
N ASP A 88 -11.13 19.22 -18.46
CA ASP A 88 -12.27 19.49 -19.33
C ASP A 88 -13.63 19.29 -18.63
N ALA A 89 -13.73 18.28 -17.77
CA ALA A 89 -14.93 18.00 -16.99
C ALA A 89 -15.18 19.07 -15.90
N THR A 90 -14.10 19.56 -15.27
CA THR A 90 -14.19 20.47 -14.12
C THR A 90 -14.13 21.95 -14.47
N GLU A 91 -13.56 22.33 -15.62
CA GLU A 91 -13.51 23.71 -16.13
C GLU A 91 -13.73 23.75 -17.67
N PRO A 92 -14.93 23.40 -18.15
CA PRO A 92 -15.22 23.33 -19.59
C PRO A 92 -15.01 24.65 -20.33
N ASN A 93 -15.29 25.78 -19.67
CA ASN A 93 -14.94 27.13 -20.15
C ASN A 93 -14.08 27.84 -19.11
N GLN A 94 -13.16 28.70 -19.56
CA GLN A 94 -12.22 29.38 -18.67
C GLN A 94 -12.97 30.15 -17.56
N ASN A 95 -12.61 29.89 -16.30
CA ASN A 95 -13.23 30.40 -15.08
C ASN A 95 -14.70 30.01 -14.86
N GLN A 96 -15.23 29.03 -15.59
CA GLN A 96 -16.57 28.47 -15.38
C GLN A 96 -16.43 27.01 -14.96
N PHE A 97 -16.41 26.79 -13.65
CA PHE A 97 -16.21 25.47 -13.08
C PHE A 97 -17.51 24.67 -13.04
N SER A 98 -17.40 23.36 -13.27
CA SER A 98 -18.50 22.40 -13.23
C SER A 98 -18.09 21.19 -12.40
N TYR A 99 -18.66 21.06 -11.19
CA TYR A 99 -18.29 19.97 -10.28
C TYR A 99 -19.31 18.84 -10.23
N GLY A 100 -20.50 19.00 -10.80
CA GLY A 100 -21.62 18.08 -10.59
C GLY A 100 -21.32 16.60 -10.88
N ALA A 101 -20.58 16.31 -11.95
CA ALA A 101 -20.20 14.94 -12.30
C ALA A 101 -19.19 14.34 -11.30
N GLY A 102 -18.17 15.11 -10.91
CA GLY A 102 -17.20 14.68 -9.90
C GLY A 102 -17.83 14.57 -8.50
N ASP A 103 -18.70 15.51 -8.12
CA ASP A 103 -19.47 15.49 -6.88
C ASP A 103 -20.36 14.26 -6.79
N GLN A 104 -20.99 13.83 -7.89
CA GLN A 104 -21.78 12.59 -7.92
C GLN A 104 -20.94 11.38 -7.49
N ILE A 105 -19.72 11.27 -7.99
CA ILE A 105 -18.79 10.18 -7.67
C ILE A 105 -18.27 10.30 -6.23
N VAL A 106 -17.84 11.50 -5.81
CA VAL A 106 -17.37 11.75 -4.44
C VAL A 106 -18.46 11.42 -3.42
N ASN A 107 -19.69 11.86 -3.67
CA ASN A 107 -20.83 11.59 -2.79
C ASN A 107 -21.13 10.08 -2.72
N TRP A 108 -21.15 9.39 -3.86
CA TRP A 108 -21.34 7.93 -3.88
C TRP A 108 -20.22 7.19 -3.13
N ALA A 109 -18.96 7.58 -3.32
CA ALA A 109 -17.83 6.98 -2.64
C ALA A 109 -17.95 7.16 -1.11
N ARG A 110 -18.19 8.40 -0.65
CA ARG A 110 -18.30 8.73 0.77
C ARG A 110 -19.51 8.09 1.43
N SER A 111 -20.67 8.06 0.77
CA SER A 111 -21.87 7.40 1.30
C SER A 111 -21.68 5.89 1.48
N ASN A 112 -20.73 5.31 0.75
CA ASN A 112 -20.37 3.90 0.82
C ASN A 112 -19.06 3.64 1.58
N GLY A 113 -18.59 4.61 2.38
CA GLY A 113 -17.42 4.45 3.26
C GLY A 113 -16.09 4.34 2.52
N LYS A 114 -15.99 4.88 1.29
CA LYS A 114 -14.81 4.80 0.44
C LYS A 114 -14.03 6.10 0.46
N GLN A 115 -12.72 5.98 0.36
CA GLN A 115 -11.81 7.10 0.10
C GLN A 115 -11.84 7.48 -1.38
N VAL A 116 -11.40 8.70 -1.70
CA VAL A 116 -11.35 9.21 -3.07
C VAL A 116 -9.95 9.64 -3.44
N ARG A 117 -9.47 9.22 -4.62
CA ARG A 117 -8.32 9.83 -5.30
C ARG A 117 -8.84 10.81 -6.35
N GLY A 118 -8.37 12.05 -6.29
CA GLY A 118 -8.67 13.05 -7.31
C GLY A 118 -7.74 12.90 -8.50
N HIS A 119 -8.31 12.86 -9.71
CA HIS A 119 -7.59 12.62 -10.96
C HIS A 119 -8.20 13.47 -12.09
N THR A 120 -7.53 14.49 -12.62
CA THR A 120 -6.20 15.03 -12.27
C THR A 120 -6.21 16.56 -12.42
N LEU A 121 -5.36 17.26 -11.66
CA LEU A 121 -5.36 18.73 -11.61
C LEU A 121 -4.61 19.39 -12.76
N ALA A 122 -3.55 18.78 -13.29
CA ALA A 122 -2.76 19.34 -14.38
C ALA A 122 -2.17 18.25 -15.27
N TRP A 123 -2.55 18.30 -16.55
CA TRP A 123 -2.18 17.29 -17.55
C TRP A 123 -2.15 17.93 -18.94
N HIS A 124 -1.32 17.37 -19.82
CA HIS A 124 -1.21 17.82 -21.21
C HIS A 124 -2.38 17.32 -22.07
N SER A 125 -3.00 16.20 -21.69
CA SER A 125 -4.13 15.58 -22.39
C SER A 125 -5.45 16.02 -21.77
N GLN A 126 -6.55 15.83 -22.51
CA GLN A 126 -7.93 16.16 -22.09
C GLN A 126 -8.09 17.57 -21.51
N GLN A 127 -7.36 18.52 -22.08
CA GLN A 127 -7.55 19.93 -21.77
C GLN A 127 -8.82 20.45 -22.47
N PRO A 128 -9.58 21.36 -21.85
CA PRO A 128 -10.66 22.06 -22.55
C PRO A 128 -10.08 22.92 -23.68
N GLY A 129 -10.88 23.18 -24.72
CA GLY A 129 -10.41 23.87 -25.93
C GLY A 129 -9.78 25.24 -25.66
N TRP A 130 -10.25 25.96 -24.64
CA TRP A 130 -9.65 27.23 -24.25
C TRP A 130 -8.21 27.07 -23.74
N MET A 131 -7.92 26.04 -22.94
CA MET A 131 -6.58 25.80 -22.38
C MET A 131 -5.59 25.30 -23.44
N GLN A 132 -6.06 24.46 -24.37
CA GLN A 132 -5.24 23.96 -25.49
C GLN A 132 -4.65 25.10 -26.34
N ASN A 133 -5.42 26.18 -26.51
CA ASN A 133 -5.05 27.35 -27.33
C ASN A 133 -4.24 28.41 -26.57
N MET A 134 -3.98 28.21 -25.28
CA MET A 134 -3.17 29.13 -24.47
C MET A 134 -1.70 28.75 -24.46
N SER A 135 -0.85 29.72 -24.10
CA SER A 135 0.59 29.51 -23.90
C SER A 135 1.17 30.53 -22.92
N GLY A 136 2.45 30.36 -22.59
CA GLY A 136 3.21 31.33 -21.80
C GLY A 136 2.64 31.61 -20.41
N SER A 137 2.77 32.85 -19.95
CA SER A 137 2.32 33.29 -18.62
C SER A 137 0.81 33.23 -18.43
N ALA A 138 0.03 33.44 -19.51
CA ALA A 138 -1.43 33.32 -19.47
C ALA A 138 -1.85 31.88 -19.16
N LEU A 139 -1.26 30.89 -19.85
CA LEU A 139 -1.50 29.47 -19.57
C LEU A 139 -1.03 29.11 -18.16
N ARG A 140 0.15 29.57 -17.74
CA ARG A 140 0.65 29.32 -16.38
C ARG A 140 -0.34 29.79 -15.32
N SER A 141 -0.86 30.99 -15.47
CA SER A 141 -1.81 31.58 -14.52
C SER A 141 -3.13 30.82 -14.51
N ALA A 142 -3.65 30.44 -15.68
CA ALA A 142 -4.87 29.67 -15.78
C ALA A 142 -4.74 28.25 -15.20
N MET A 143 -3.62 27.57 -15.43
CA MET A 143 -3.33 26.27 -14.81
C MET A 143 -3.31 26.37 -13.28
N LEU A 144 -2.64 27.38 -12.71
CA LEU A 144 -2.59 27.55 -11.25
C LEU A 144 -3.95 27.91 -10.66
N ASN A 145 -4.75 28.71 -11.37
CA ASN A 145 -6.14 28.98 -11.01
C ASN A 145 -6.97 27.70 -10.99
N HIS A 146 -6.90 26.88 -12.06
CA HIS A 146 -7.58 25.60 -12.15
C HIS A 146 -7.23 24.68 -10.98
N VAL A 147 -5.93 24.43 -10.77
CA VAL A 147 -5.40 23.61 -9.67
C VAL A 147 -5.96 24.10 -8.32
N THR A 148 -5.91 25.41 -8.08
CA THR A 148 -6.36 26.01 -6.82
C THR A 148 -7.86 25.86 -6.62
N GLN A 149 -8.68 26.15 -7.64
CA GLN A 149 -10.13 26.14 -7.54
C GLN A 149 -10.67 24.72 -7.37
N VAL A 150 -10.19 23.75 -8.17
CA VAL A 150 -10.60 22.35 -8.07
C VAL A 150 -10.17 21.74 -6.73
N ALA A 151 -8.91 21.92 -6.31
CA ALA A 151 -8.45 21.39 -5.03
C ALA A 151 -9.16 22.06 -3.83
N THR A 152 -9.52 23.35 -3.94
CA THR A 152 -10.29 24.05 -2.90
C THR A 152 -11.72 23.52 -2.79
N HIS A 153 -12.40 23.29 -3.92
CA HIS A 153 -13.77 22.73 -3.92
C HIS A 153 -13.83 21.37 -3.22
N TYR A 154 -12.87 20.49 -3.50
CA TYR A 154 -12.81 19.15 -2.91
C TYR A 154 -11.99 19.07 -1.60
N ARG A 155 -11.63 20.20 -0.99
CA ARG A 155 -10.79 20.24 0.21
C ARG A 155 -11.36 19.35 1.32
N GLY A 156 -10.52 18.45 1.85
CA GLY A 156 -10.91 17.54 2.93
C GLY A 156 -11.85 16.40 2.51
N GLN A 157 -12.10 16.24 1.22
CA GLN A 157 -12.88 15.14 0.64
C GLN A 157 -11.99 14.11 -0.08
N ILE A 158 -10.74 14.48 -0.34
CA ILE A 158 -9.78 13.74 -1.16
C ILE A 158 -8.69 13.16 -0.28
N HIS A 159 -8.42 11.87 -0.43
CA HIS A 159 -7.29 11.22 0.21
C HIS A 159 -5.97 11.62 -0.46
N SER A 160 -5.95 11.58 -1.80
CA SER A 160 -4.77 11.91 -2.60
C SER A 160 -5.15 12.52 -3.94
N TRP A 161 -4.40 13.51 -4.39
CA TRP A 161 -4.50 14.11 -5.72
C TRP A 161 -3.38 13.63 -6.63
N ASP A 162 -3.70 13.20 -7.84
CA ASP A 162 -2.75 13.21 -8.94
C ASP A 162 -2.64 14.67 -9.42
N VAL A 163 -1.67 15.40 -8.86
CA VAL A 163 -1.51 16.85 -9.11
C VAL A 163 -1.02 17.10 -10.53
N VAL A 164 -0.01 16.32 -10.94
CA VAL A 164 0.53 16.36 -12.29
C VAL A 164 0.54 14.95 -12.85
N ASN A 165 -0.02 14.79 -14.04
CA ASN A 165 -0.06 13.53 -14.77
C ASN A 165 0.88 13.58 -16.00
N GLU A 166 1.67 12.53 -16.22
CA GLU A 166 2.37 12.21 -17.49
C GLU A 166 3.27 13.32 -18.10
N ALA A 167 4.07 13.97 -17.26
CA ALA A 167 4.92 15.09 -17.68
C ALA A 167 6.19 14.68 -18.44
N PHE A 168 6.55 13.38 -18.46
CA PHE A 168 7.71 12.88 -19.20
C PHE A 168 7.30 12.16 -20.48
N GLN A 169 8.14 12.29 -21.52
CA GLN A 169 7.92 11.58 -22.77
C GLN A 169 8.38 10.13 -22.69
N ASP A 170 7.84 9.30 -23.58
CA ASP A 170 8.27 7.92 -23.73
C ASP A 170 9.63 7.82 -24.44
N GLY A 171 10.23 6.63 -24.39
CA GLY A 171 11.52 6.34 -25.02
C GLY A 171 12.71 6.49 -24.07
N SER A 172 13.91 6.60 -24.64
CA SER A 172 15.19 6.44 -23.94
C SER A 172 15.82 7.74 -23.43
N SER A 173 15.18 8.90 -23.65
CA SER A 173 15.77 10.20 -23.31
C SER A 173 15.56 10.62 -21.85
N GLY A 174 14.46 10.19 -21.21
CA GLY A 174 14.03 10.73 -19.93
C GLY A 174 13.66 12.23 -19.97
N ALA A 175 13.40 12.79 -21.16
CA ALA A 175 13.07 14.19 -21.29
C ALA A 175 11.63 14.49 -20.84
N ARG A 176 11.38 15.76 -20.52
CA ARG A 176 10.01 16.27 -20.39
C ARG A 176 9.29 16.14 -21.73
N ARG A 177 8.00 15.84 -21.66
CA ARG A 177 7.11 15.84 -22.82
C ARG A 177 6.93 17.26 -23.33
N ASP A 178 7.08 17.46 -24.64
CA ASP A 178 6.68 18.73 -25.24
C ASP A 178 5.15 18.88 -25.14
N SER A 179 4.74 19.93 -24.44
CA SER A 179 3.35 20.30 -24.20
C SER A 179 3.26 21.81 -24.02
N ASN A 180 2.08 22.37 -24.22
CA ASN A 180 1.82 23.79 -23.92
C ASN A 180 2.20 24.12 -22.46
N LEU A 181 1.90 23.24 -21.50
CA LEU A 181 2.28 23.36 -20.09
C LEU A 181 3.80 23.39 -19.90
N GLN A 182 4.54 22.44 -20.49
CA GLN A 182 6.00 22.39 -20.41
C GLN A 182 6.66 23.65 -21.00
N ARG A 183 6.09 24.19 -22.09
CA ARG A 183 6.54 25.45 -22.72
C ARG A 183 6.27 26.70 -21.87
N THR A 184 5.50 26.61 -20.78
CA THR A 184 5.38 27.71 -19.81
C THR A 184 6.61 27.86 -18.90
N GLY A 185 7.50 26.87 -18.88
CA GLY A 185 8.69 26.83 -18.03
C GLY A 185 8.82 25.49 -17.30
N ASN A 186 10.05 24.99 -17.10
CA ASN A 186 10.30 23.66 -16.54
C ASN A 186 9.80 23.48 -15.09
N ASP A 187 9.59 24.60 -14.40
CA ASP A 187 9.09 24.74 -13.03
C ASP A 187 7.57 24.58 -12.91
N TRP A 188 6.82 24.43 -14.01
CA TRP A 188 5.35 24.33 -13.99
C TRP A 188 4.83 23.22 -13.06
N ILE A 189 5.56 22.08 -13.02
CA ILE A 189 5.24 20.95 -12.14
C ILE A 189 5.33 21.40 -10.68
N GLU A 190 6.44 21.99 -10.26
CA GLU A 190 6.63 22.47 -8.90
C GLU A 190 5.57 23.51 -8.52
N ALA A 191 5.27 24.44 -9.43
CA ALA A 191 4.25 25.45 -9.23
C ALA A 191 2.87 24.83 -8.96
N ALA A 192 2.50 23.77 -9.70
CA ALA A 192 1.26 23.04 -9.47
C ALA A 192 1.22 22.36 -8.10
N PHE A 193 2.31 21.70 -7.67
CA PHE A 193 2.39 21.10 -6.32
C PHE A 193 2.25 22.13 -5.20
N ARG A 194 2.90 23.30 -5.34
CA ARG A 194 2.79 24.38 -4.34
C ARG A 194 1.38 24.96 -4.28
N ALA A 195 0.73 25.16 -5.43
CA ALA A 195 -0.65 25.62 -5.49
C ALA A 195 -1.62 24.60 -4.87
N ALA A 196 -1.47 23.31 -5.21
CA ALA A 196 -2.28 22.23 -4.65
C ALA A 196 -2.12 22.13 -3.13
N ARG A 197 -0.89 22.24 -2.58
CA ARG A 197 -0.66 22.23 -1.13
C ARG A 197 -1.32 23.40 -0.42
N ALA A 198 -1.29 24.60 -1.01
CA ALA A 198 -1.96 25.76 -0.46
C ALA A 198 -3.49 25.62 -0.49
N ALA A 199 -4.02 24.96 -1.52
CA ALA A 199 -5.44 24.75 -1.72
C ALA A 199 -6.03 23.62 -0.88
N ASP A 200 -5.30 22.52 -0.64
CA ASP A 200 -5.69 21.46 0.30
C ASP A 200 -4.46 20.92 1.05
N PRO A 201 -4.20 21.39 2.28
CA PRO A 201 -3.04 20.96 3.03
C PRO A 201 -3.13 19.51 3.53
N ASN A 202 -4.32 18.89 3.54
CA ASN A 202 -4.54 17.57 4.13
C ASN A 202 -4.50 16.43 3.10
N ALA A 203 -4.74 16.72 1.81
CA ALA A 203 -4.61 15.73 0.76
C ALA A 203 -3.13 15.36 0.53
N LYS A 204 -2.88 14.08 0.22
CA LYS A 204 -1.57 13.65 -0.28
C LYS A 204 -1.40 14.10 -1.73
N LEU A 205 -0.26 14.68 -2.07
CA LEU A 205 0.02 15.22 -3.40
C LEU A 205 0.93 14.25 -4.17
N CYS A 206 0.40 13.67 -5.24
CA CYS A 206 1.08 12.66 -6.06
C CYS A 206 1.48 13.20 -7.43
N TYR A 207 2.64 12.75 -7.91
CA TYR A 207 2.97 12.73 -9.33
C TYR A 207 2.55 11.38 -9.92
N ASN A 208 1.81 11.34 -11.03
CA ASN A 208 1.29 10.09 -11.62
C ASN A 208 1.78 9.94 -13.08
N ASP A 209 2.18 8.74 -13.48
CA ASP A 209 2.65 8.47 -14.85
C ASP A 209 2.63 6.96 -15.18
N TYR A 210 2.63 6.66 -16.48
CA TYR A 210 2.79 5.31 -17.04
C TYR A 210 4.23 5.07 -17.52
N ASN A 211 4.59 3.80 -17.76
CA ASN A 211 5.91 3.40 -18.24
C ASN A 211 7.06 3.85 -17.32
N THR A 212 6.75 4.11 -16.06
CA THR A 212 7.70 4.40 -14.98
C THR A 212 7.91 3.20 -14.07
N ASP A 213 7.48 2.03 -14.51
CA ASP A 213 7.42 0.79 -13.72
C ASP A 213 8.76 0.03 -13.72
N ASP A 214 9.52 0.07 -14.82
CA ASP A 214 10.81 -0.60 -14.94
C ASP A 214 11.95 0.31 -14.49
N TRP A 215 12.74 -0.13 -13.51
CA TRP A 215 13.83 0.65 -12.94
C TRP A 215 14.89 1.07 -13.97
N THR A 216 15.07 0.28 -15.03
CA THR A 216 16.09 0.54 -16.06
C THR A 216 15.67 1.57 -17.10
N HIS A 217 14.38 1.93 -17.16
CA HIS A 217 13.89 2.87 -18.15
C HIS A 217 14.32 4.32 -17.85
N ALA A 218 14.69 5.05 -18.90
CA ALA A 218 15.08 6.45 -18.79
C ALA A 218 13.96 7.33 -18.23
N LYS A 219 12.70 7.06 -18.59
CA LYS A 219 11.52 7.75 -18.04
C LYS A 219 11.42 7.56 -16.52
N THR A 220 11.54 6.32 -16.03
CA THR A 220 11.58 6.00 -14.60
C THR A 220 12.68 6.77 -13.88
N GLN A 221 13.90 6.76 -14.42
CA GLN A 221 15.04 7.47 -13.84
C GLN A 221 14.83 8.99 -13.81
N ALA A 222 14.18 9.55 -14.83
CA ALA A 222 13.89 10.97 -14.91
C ALA A 222 12.85 11.41 -13.86
N VAL A 223 11.79 10.61 -13.67
CA VAL A 223 10.79 10.83 -12.61
C VAL A 223 11.43 10.66 -11.23
N TYR A 224 12.29 9.66 -11.04
CA TYR A 224 13.04 9.49 -9.80
C TYR A 224 13.90 10.72 -9.47
N ASN A 225 14.62 11.26 -10.46
CA ASN A 225 15.44 12.45 -10.29
C ASN A 225 14.60 13.69 -9.98
N LEU A 226 13.41 13.84 -10.59
CA LEU A 226 12.45 14.91 -10.26
C LEU A 226 12.04 14.83 -8.79
N VAL A 227 11.61 13.66 -8.32
CA VAL A 227 11.15 13.47 -6.94
C VAL A 227 12.30 13.72 -5.97
N ARG A 228 13.50 13.20 -6.25
CA ARG A 228 14.69 13.43 -5.43
C ARG A 228 15.00 14.93 -5.28
N ASP A 229 14.98 15.68 -6.39
CA ASP A 229 15.17 17.13 -6.40
C ASP A 229 14.09 17.85 -5.58
N PHE A 230 12.82 17.47 -5.77
CA PHE A 230 11.69 18.04 -5.04
C PHE A 230 11.81 17.83 -3.53
N LYS A 231 12.18 16.62 -3.09
CA LYS A 231 12.42 16.34 -1.68
C LYS A 231 13.61 17.14 -1.13
N ALA A 232 14.69 17.27 -1.89
CA ALA A 232 15.86 18.06 -1.49
C ALA A 232 15.54 19.56 -1.33
N ARG A 233 14.66 20.12 -2.15
CA ARG A 233 14.28 21.54 -2.12
C ARG A 233 13.00 21.86 -1.32
N GLY A 234 12.39 20.86 -0.68
CA GLY A 234 11.16 21.05 0.09
C GLY A 234 9.93 21.38 -0.76
N VAL A 235 9.87 20.89 -2.00
CA VAL A 235 8.64 20.92 -2.81
C VAL A 235 7.64 19.92 -2.21
N PRO A 236 6.35 20.29 -2.03
CA PRO A 236 5.39 19.47 -1.29
C PRO A 236 4.87 18.28 -2.11
N ILE A 237 5.71 17.27 -2.30
CA ILE A 237 5.34 15.97 -2.88
C ILE A 237 5.34 14.88 -1.82
N ASP A 238 4.22 14.13 -1.76
CA ASP A 238 4.00 13.09 -0.77
C ASP A 238 4.01 11.69 -1.37
N CYS A 239 3.66 11.57 -2.66
CA CYS A 239 3.51 10.27 -3.31
C CYS A 239 3.92 10.27 -4.78
N VAL A 240 4.18 9.06 -5.29
CA VAL A 240 4.29 8.75 -6.71
C VAL A 240 3.29 7.66 -7.06
N GLY A 241 2.43 7.97 -8.03
CA GLY A 241 1.51 7.04 -8.66
C GLY A 241 2.17 6.35 -9.86
N PHE A 242 2.08 5.03 -9.88
CA PHE A 242 2.48 4.18 -11.00
C PHE A 242 1.20 3.68 -11.65
N GLN A 243 0.90 4.17 -12.86
CA GLN A 243 -0.32 3.78 -13.56
C GLN A 243 -0.36 2.27 -13.77
N SER A 244 0.77 1.68 -14.15
CA SER A 244 0.93 0.22 -14.24
C SER A 244 -0.05 -0.44 -15.22
N HIS A 245 -0.21 0.20 -16.38
CA HIS A 245 -0.88 -0.35 -17.55
C HIS A 245 0.03 -1.35 -18.28
N PHE A 246 -0.17 -2.65 -18.06
CA PHE A 246 0.70 -3.68 -18.59
C PHE A 246 0.08 -4.44 -19.77
N ASN A 247 0.90 -4.70 -20.78
CA ASN A 247 0.55 -5.51 -21.96
C ASN A 247 1.79 -6.19 -22.55
N SER A 248 1.68 -6.77 -23.74
CA SER A 248 2.81 -7.44 -24.39
C SER A 248 3.97 -6.52 -24.78
N GLN A 249 3.70 -5.24 -25.03
CA GLN A 249 4.71 -4.21 -25.36
C GLN A 249 5.32 -3.58 -24.11
N SER A 250 4.62 -3.59 -23.00
CA SER A 250 5.06 -3.08 -21.70
C SER A 250 4.67 -4.09 -20.61
N PRO A 251 5.40 -5.20 -20.48
CA PRO A 251 5.07 -6.27 -19.53
C PRO A 251 5.41 -5.86 -18.10
N VAL A 252 4.84 -6.57 -17.11
CA VAL A 252 5.22 -6.40 -15.69
C VAL A 252 6.73 -6.65 -15.53
N PRO A 253 7.54 -5.64 -15.18
CA PRO A 253 8.99 -5.78 -15.19
C PRO A 253 9.46 -6.66 -14.02
N GLY A 254 10.57 -7.37 -14.23
CA GLY A 254 11.16 -8.22 -13.18
C GLY A 254 11.66 -7.42 -11.97
N ASN A 255 11.95 -6.13 -12.16
CA ASN A 255 12.47 -5.20 -11.16
C ASN A 255 11.40 -4.24 -10.60
N TYR A 256 10.11 -4.52 -10.79
CA TYR A 256 9.02 -3.61 -10.38
C TYR A 256 9.08 -3.25 -8.88
N GLN A 257 9.35 -4.23 -8.01
CA GLN A 257 9.55 -3.98 -6.58
C GLN A 257 10.75 -3.04 -6.32
N THR A 258 11.84 -3.18 -7.08
CA THR A 258 13.00 -2.28 -6.98
C THR A 258 12.57 -0.85 -7.26
N THR A 259 11.82 -0.61 -8.34
CA THR A 259 11.27 0.71 -8.66
C THR A 259 10.48 1.28 -7.49
N LEU A 260 9.46 0.55 -7.00
CA LEU A 260 8.64 1.00 -5.88
C LEU A 260 9.47 1.32 -4.63
N SER A 261 10.43 0.45 -4.28
CA SER A 261 11.29 0.62 -3.10
C SER A 261 12.25 1.80 -3.23
N SER A 262 12.77 2.07 -4.43
CA SER A 262 13.65 3.20 -4.70
C SER A 262 12.94 4.54 -4.49
N PHE A 263 11.70 4.67 -4.98
CA PHE A 263 10.91 5.89 -4.73
C PHE A 263 10.53 6.02 -3.25
N ALA A 264 10.14 4.91 -2.60
CA ALA A 264 9.86 4.91 -1.16
C ALA A 264 11.07 5.38 -0.32
N ALA A 265 12.29 5.03 -0.73
CA ALA A 265 13.53 5.45 -0.07
C ALA A 265 13.80 6.97 -0.15
N LEU A 266 13.17 7.69 -1.09
CA LEU A 266 13.21 9.16 -1.14
C LEU A 266 12.30 9.83 -0.11
N GLY A 267 11.55 9.06 0.67
CA GLY A 267 10.67 9.61 1.68
C GLY A 267 9.27 9.98 1.17
N VAL A 268 8.85 9.46 0.01
CA VAL A 268 7.47 9.55 -0.50
C VAL A 268 6.76 8.20 -0.39
N ASP A 269 5.44 8.21 -0.38
CA ASP A 269 4.64 7.01 -0.56
C ASP A 269 4.63 6.60 -2.04
N VAL A 270 4.39 5.32 -2.31
CA VAL A 270 4.13 4.81 -3.65
C VAL A 270 2.73 4.23 -3.71
N GLN A 271 2.08 4.39 -4.86
CA GLN A 271 0.72 3.93 -5.09
C GLN A 271 0.63 3.34 -6.50
N ILE A 272 -0.02 2.18 -6.62
CA ILE A 272 -0.34 1.61 -7.93
C ILE A 272 -1.73 2.14 -8.29
N THR A 273 -1.85 2.95 -9.32
CA THR A 273 -3.00 3.87 -9.49
C THR A 273 -3.99 3.45 -10.55
N GLU A 274 -3.55 2.76 -11.60
CA GLU A 274 -4.37 2.48 -12.80
C GLU A 274 -4.16 1.04 -13.32
N LEU A 275 -3.97 0.09 -12.40
CA LEU A 275 -3.55 -1.27 -12.75
C LEU A 275 -4.54 -1.93 -13.70
N ASP A 276 -4.04 -2.31 -14.86
CA ASP A 276 -4.69 -3.23 -15.78
C ASP A 276 -3.61 -4.08 -16.49
N ILE A 277 -3.92 -5.35 -16.76
CA ILE A 277 -2.94 -6.29 -17.34
C ILE A 277 -3.63 -7.06 -18.46
N GLU A 278 -3.34 -6.74 -19.72
CA GLU A 278 -3.93 -7.45 -20.85
C GLU A 278 -3.62 -8.96 -20.83
N GLY A 279 -4.61 -9.76 -21.20
CA GLY A 279 -4.51 -11.22 -21.28
C GLY A 279 -5.63 -11.94 -20.51
N SER A 280 -5.41 -13.22 -20.23
CA SER A 280 -6.35 -14.07 -19.49
C SER A 280 -5.65 -15.26 -18.84
N GLY A 281 -6.41 -16.03 -18.05
CA GLY A 281 -5.96 -17.30 -17.47
C GLY A 281 -4.80 -17.15 -16.47
N THR A 282 -3.97 -18.18 -16.37
CA THR A 282 -2.89 -18.29 -15.38
C THR A 282 -1.82 -17.21 -15.55
N ALA A 283 -1.44 -16.86 -16.78
CA ALA A 283 -0.40 -15.86 -17.04
C ALA A 283 -0.80 -14.47 -16.53
N GLN A 284 -2.04 -14.04 -16.80
CA GLN A 284 -2.58 -12.81 -16.25
C GLN A 284 -2.65 -12.87 -14.72
N ALA A 285 -3.11 -13.99 -14.17
CA ALA A 285 -3.22 -14.18 -12.72
C ALA A 285 -1.86 -14.10 -12.01
N ASP A 286 -0.81 -14.68 -12.59
CA ASP A 286 0.56 -14.58 -12.07
C ASP A 286 1.11 -13.17 -12.12
N ASN A 287 0.81 -12.41 -13.17
CA ASN A 287 1.23 -11.01 -13.27
C ASN A 287 0.54 -10.13 -12.23
N TYR A 288 -0.77 -10.30 -12.01
CA TYR A 288 -1.48 -9.62 -10.92
C TYR A 288 -0.89 -9.97 -9.56
N ARG A 289 -0.62 -11.26 -9.30
CA ARG A 289 0.05 -11.71 -8.06
C ARG A 289 1.41 -11.03 -7.88
N ARG A 290 2.24 -10.96 -8.92
CA ARG A 290 3.57 -10.31 -8.87
C ARG A 290 3.47 -8.82 -8.51
N VAL A 291 2.51 -8.11 -9.09
CA VAL A 291 2.27 -6.69 -8.81
C VAL A 291 1.84 -6.48 -7.35
N VAL A 292 0.90 -7.29 -6.85
CA VAL A 292 0.45 -7.24 -5.45
C VAL A 292 1.61 -7.54 -4.49
N GLN A 293 2.40 -8.58 -4.76
CA GLN A 293 3.55 -8.94 -3.93
C GLN A 293 4.60 -7.82 -3.89
N ALA A 294 4.86 -7.15 -5.02
CA ALA A 294 5.77 -6.01 -5.07
C ALA A 294 5.29 -4.85 -4.19
N CYS A 295 4.01 -4.53 -4.20
CA CYS A 295 3.44 -3.51 -3.30
C CYS A 295 3.54 -3.92 -1.82
N LEU A 296 3.17 -5.16 -1.49
CA LEU A 296 3.21 -5.66 -0.11
C LEU A 296 4.63 -5.65 0.47
N ALA A 297 5.64 -5.89 -0.36
CA ALA A 297 7.05 -5.86 0.02
C ALA A 297 7.60 -4.46 0.31
N VAL A 298 6.86 -3.38 -0.03
CA VAL A 298 7.26 -1.99 0.22
C VAL A 298 6.31 -1.37 1.24
N SER A 299 6.81 -1.04 2.43
CA SER A 299 5.99 -0.50 3.53
C SER A 299 5.26 0.79 3.17
N ARG A 300 5.87 1.62 2.33
CA ARG A 300 5.28 2.86 1.83
C ARG A 300 4.45 2.69 0.57
N CYS A 301 4.24 1.46 0.08
CA CYS A 301 3.20 1.21 -0.90
C CYS A 301 1.86 1.22 -0.20
N THR A 302 1.07 2.29 -0.39
CA THR A 302 -0.13 2.56 0.42
C THR A 302 -1.42 2.00 -0.18
N GLY A 303 -1.39 1.52 -1.42
CA GLY A 303 -2.52 0.84 -2.01
C GLY A 303 -2.37 0.58 -3.51
N ILE A 304 -3.37 -0.14 -4.03
CA ILE A 304 -3.47 -0.57 -5.42
C ILE A 304 -4.86 -0.19 -5.91
N SER A 305 -4.98 0.43 -7.08
CA SER A 305 -6.26 0.64 -7.76
C SER A 305 -6.21 0.03 -9.16
N VAL A 306 -7.27 -0.70 -9.53
CA VAL A 306 -7.44 -1.24 -10.90
C VAL A 306 -8.23 -0.27 -11.77
N TRP A 307 -7.91 -0.17 -13.06
CA TRP A 307 -8.54 0.83 -13.95
C TRP A 307 -9.87 0.36 -14.57
N GLY A 308 -10.83 0.09 -13.69
CA GLY A 308 -12.20 -0.31 -14.02
C GLY A 308 -12.69 -1.50 -13.19
N VAL A 309 -13.98 -1.83 -13.33
CA VAL A 309 -14.65 -2.88 -12.54
C VAL A 309 -14.68 -4.21 -13.28
N ARG A 310 -15.37 -4.28 -14.43
CA ARG A 310 -15.44 -5.47 -15.31
C ARG A 310 -14.67 -5.23 -16.58
N ASP A 311 -14.24 -6.29 -17.26
CA ASP A 311 -13.56 -6.19 -18.57
C ASP A 311 -14.34 -5.32 -19.59
N THR A 312 -15.68 -5.34 -19.56
CA THR A 312 -16.55 -4.50 -20.42
C THR A 312 -16.58 -3.02 -20.04
N ASP A 313 -16.07 -2.66 -18.87
CA ASP A 313 -15.95 -1.29 -18.39
C ASP A 313 -14.54 -0.72 -18.62
N SER A 314 -13.58 -1.53 -19.10
CA SER A 314 -12.21 -1.09 -19.34
C SER A 314 -12.11 -0.24 -20.62
N TRP A 315 -11.30 0.82 -20.57
CA TRP A 315 -10.84 1.55 -21.76
C TRP A 315 -10.05 0.69 -22.76
N ARG A 316 -9.56 -0.48 -22.32
CA ARG A 316 -8.84 -1.50 -23.11
C ARG A 316 -9.60 -2.83 -23.12
N ALA A 317 -10.93 -2.80 -23.21
CA ALA A 317 -11.80 -3.98 -23.10
C ALA A 317 -11.38 -5.17 -23.99
N SER A 318 -10.84 -4.91 -25.19
CA SER A 318 -10.35 -5.97 -26.10
C SER A 318 -9.21 -6.82 -25.51
N GLY A 319 -8.44 -6.27 -24.57
CA GLY A 319 -7.37 -6.97 -23.87
C GLY A 319 -7.84 -7.73 -22.63
N THR A 320 -9.13 -7.68 -22.29
CA THR A 320 -9.73 -8.27 -21.07
C THR A 320 -8.86 -8.10 -19.81
N PRO A 321 -8.51 -6.86 -19.42
CA PRO A 321 -7.35 -6.65 -18.58
C PRO A 321 -7.65 -6.61 -17.07
N LEU A 322 -8.91 -6.74 -16.66
CA LEU A 322 -9.38 -6.50 -15.29
C LEU A 322 -9.61 -7.81 -14.50
N LEU A 323 -10.15 -7.68 -13.27
CA LEU A 323 -10.34 -8.79 -12.33
C LEU A 323 -11.69 -9.51 -12.48
N PHE A 324 -12.65 -8.89 -13.16
CA PHE A 324 -13.99 -9.44 -13.40
C PHE A 324 -14.27 -9.53 -14.89
N ASP A 325 -14.92 -10.61 -15.33
CA ASP A 325 -15.39 -10.72 -16.71
C ASP A 325 -16.59 -9.79 -16.97
N GLY A 326 -17.05 -9.71 -18.23
CA GLY A 326 -18.18 -8.87 -18.60
C GLY A 326 -19.52 -9.19 -17.91
N ASN A 327 -19.67 -10.42 -17.40
CA ASN A 327 -20.84 -10.85 -16.65
C ASN A 327 -20.70 -10.58 -15.14
N GLY A 328 -19.55 -10.07 -14.69
CA GLY A 328 -19.24 -9.80 -13.30
C GLY A 328 -18.70 -11.01 -12.52
N ASN A 329 -18.34 -12.11 -13.18
CA ASN A 329 -17.71 -13.24 -12.52
C ASN A 329 -16.24 -12.95 -12.21
N LYS A 330 -15.76 -13.48 -11.08
CA LYS A 330 -14.35 -13.39 -10.67
C LYS A 330 -13.47 -14.19 -11.61
N LYS A 331 -12.46 -13.55 -12.20
CA LYS A 331 -11.44 -14.20 -13.05
C LYS A 331 -10.37 -14.90 -12.21
N PRO A 332 -9.53 -15.78 -12.77
CA PRO A 332 -8.36 -16.32 -12.08
C PRO A 332 -7.45 -15.22 -11.49
N ALA A 333 -7.36 -14.06 -12.17
CA ALA A 333 -6.64 -12.88 -11.69
C ALA A 333 -7.21 -12.31 -10.37
N TYR A 334 -8.53 -12.33 -10.19
CA TYR A 334 -9.15 -11.95 -8.91
C TYR A 334 -8.65 -12.86 -7.78
N THR A 335 -8.72 -14.18 -7.99
CA THR A 335 -8.34 -15.16 -6.96
C THR A 335 -6.87 -15.04 -6.60
N ALA A 336 -5.99 -14.88 -7.60
CA ALA A 336 -4.57 -14.68 -7.36
C ALA A 336 -4.27 -13.38 -6.60
N THR A 337 -4.97 -12.29 -6.93
CA THR A 337 -4.88 -11.00 -6.23
C THR A 337 -5.31 -11.15 -4.76
N LEU A 338 -6.48 -11.73 -4.51
CA LEU A 338 -7.01 -11.93 -3.17
C LEU A 338 -6.08 -12.80 -2.31
N ASN A 339 -5.60 -13.92 -2.87
CA ASN A 339 -4.66 -14.81 -2.19
C ASN A 339 -3.34 -14.10 -1.86
N ALA A 340 -2.83 -13.25 -2.76
CA ALA A 340 -1.61 -12.50 -2.52
C ALA A 340 -1.77 -11.47 -1.39
N LEU A 341 -2.89 -10.75 -1.36
CA LEU A 341 -3.22 -9.81 -0.28
C LEU A 341 -3.30 -10.52 1.08
N ASN A 342 -4.02 -11.65 1.14
CA ASN A 342 -4.16 -12.47 2.36
C ASN A 342 -2.86 -13.18 2.76
N ALA A 343 -1.95 -13.45 1.81
CA ALA A 343 -0.61 -13.93 2.15
C ALA A 343 0.26 -12.82 2.75
N GLY A 344 0.03 -11.57 2.32
CA GLY A 344 0.72 -10.38 2.82
C GLY A 344 0.48 -10.08 4.30
N SER A 345 -0.67 -10.48 4.86
CA SER A 345 -0.97 -10.31 6.29
C SER A 345 -0.17 -11.26 7.21
N THR A 346 0.56 -12.22 6.63
CA THR A 346 1.53 -13.07 7.35
C THR A 346 2.96 -12.50 7.36
N ASN A 347 3.18 -11.34 6.73
CA ASN A 347 4.51 -10.75 6.58
C ASN A 347 4.69 -9.52 7.51
N PRO A 348 5.58 -9.56 8.52
CA PRO A 348 5.84 -8.42 9.38
C PRO A 348 6.58 -7.28 8.64
N GLN A 349 6.31 -6.05 9.08
CA GLN A 349 6.93 -4.77 8.67
C GLN A 349 8.48 -4.80 8.52
N PRO A 350 9.09 -3.89 7.72
CA PRO A 350 10.54 -3.82 7.53
C PRO A 350 11.30 -3.55 8.84
N GLY A 351 12.30 -4.38 9.10
CA GLY A 351 13.01 -4.52 10.38
C GLY A 351 12.99 -5.96 10.92
N GLY A 352 12.18 -6.84 10.32
CA GLY A 352 12.05 -8.25 10.68
C GLY A 352 13.05 -9.19 10.01
N CYS A 353 13.07 -10.43 10.48
CA CYS A 353 13.76 -11.55 9.84
C CYS A 353 12.74 -12.45 9.13
N THR A 354 13.21 -13.26 8.18
CA THR A 354 12.42 -14.31 7.52
C THR A 354 13.02 -15.68 7.84
N VAL A 355 12.20 -16.73 7.83
CA VAL A 355 12.66 -18.10 8.08
C VAL A 355 12.14 -19.04 6.99
N ALA A 356 13.05 -19.73 6.31
CA ALA A 356 12.73 -20.80 5.38
C ALA A 356 12.73 -22.14 6.13
N VAL A 357 11.67 -22.94 5.95
CA VAL A 357 11.51 -24.25 6.59
C VAL A 357 11.59 -25.33 5.53
N THR A 358 12.53 -26.27 5.67
CA THR A 358 12.69 -27.38 4.74
C THR A 358 12.71 -28.72 5.48
N ARG A 359 12.13 -29.74 4.85
CA ARG A 359 12.24 -31.12 5.31
C ARG A 359 13.60 -31.67 4.92
N SER A 360 14.22 -32.44 5.83
CA SER A 360 15.40 -33.23 5.50
C SER A 360 15.19 -34.70 5.84
N THR A 361 16.16 -35.36 6.49
CA THR A 361 16.16 -36.81 6.74
C THR A 361 14.87 -37.27 7.43
N GLU A 362 14.32 -38.39 6.95
CA GLU A 362 13.05 -38.93 7.44
C GLU A 362 13.19 -40.41 7.83
N TRP A 363 12.54 -40.77 8.94
CA TRP A 363 12.41 -42.13 9.47
C TRP A 363 10.93 -42.50 9.63
N ALA A 364 10.64 -43.74 10.01
CA ALA A 364 9.26 -44.19 10.22
C ALA A 364 8.51 -43.35 11.27
N ASP A 365 9.18 -42.97 12.36
CA ASP A 365 8.61 -42.32 13.54
C ASP A 365 8.90 -40.81 13.64
N ARG A 366 9.89 -40.28 12.91
CA ARG A 366 10.34 -38.87 13.02
C ARG A 366 10.94 -38.32 11.73
N PHE A 367 11.11 -37.01 11.66
CA PHE A 367 11.83 -36.34 10.57
C PHE A 367 12.61 -35.13 11.07
N ASN A 368 13.65 -34.75 10.34
CA ASN A 368 14.41 -33.53 10.57
C ASN A 368 13.79 -32.35 9.80
N VAL A 369 13.85 -31.18 10.42
CA VAL A 369 13.45 -29.90 9.85
C VAL A 369 14.65 -28.97 9.92
N SER A 370 15.04 -28.42 8.76
CA SER A 370 16.07 -27.40 8.66
C SER A 370 15.40 -26.03 8.57
N LEU A 371 15.89 -25.08 9.36
CA LEU A 371 15.39 -23.71 9.42
C LEU A 371 16.52 -22.74 9.08
N ALA A 372 16.34 -21.95 8.03
CA ALA A 372 17.30 -20.95 7.58
C ALA A 372 16.74 -19.54 7.78
N VAL A 373 17.37 -18.77 8.66
CA VAL A 373 16.97 -17.41 9.00
C VAL A 373 17.75 -16.39 8.16
N SER A 374 17.05 -15.43 7.57
CA SER A 374 17.63 -14.33 6.80
C SER A 374 17.08 -12.98 7.28
N GLY A 375 17.80 -11.91 6.98
CA GLY A 375 17.40 -10.54 7.33
C GLY A 375 17.87 -10.05 8.71
N SER A 376 18.28 -10.93 9.64
CA SER A 376 18.91 -10.54 10.92
C SER A 376 19.81 -11.62 11.50
N SER A 377 20.83 -11.23 12.27
CA SER A 377 21.65 -12.11 13.13
C SER A 377 21.12 -12.21 14.56
N THR A 378 20.22 -11.31 14.96
CA THR A 378 19.42 -11.39 16.18
C THR A 378 17.99 -11.73 15.79
N TRP A 379 17.53 -12.92 16.18
CA TRP A 379 16.22 -13.42 15.76
C TRP A 379 15.56 -14.23 16.86
N ARG A 380 14.24 -14.31 16.79
CA ARG A 380 13.39 -15.24 17.54
C ARG A 380 12.46 -15.90 16.54
N VAL A 381 12.61 -17.20 16.37
CA VAL A 381 11.76 -18.01 15.49
C VAL A 381 10.73 -18.73 16.34
N SER A 382 9.45 -18.56 16.00
CA SER A 382 8.34 -19.34 16.56
C SER A 382 7.99 -20.46 15.58
N ILE A 383 8.14 -21.71 16.02
CA ILE A 383 7.92 -22.92 15.21
C ILE A 383 6.65 -23.61 15.70
N GLN A 384 5.64 -23.71 14.85
CA GLN A 384 4.39 -24.39 15.16
C GLN A 384 4.43 -25.83 14.66
N LEU A 385 4.56 -26.77 15.60
CA LEU A 385 4.40 -28.20 15.34
C LEU A 385 2.93 -28.51 15.00
N GLN A 386 2.71 -29.53 14.17
CA GLN A 386 1.40 -29.86 13.60
C GLN A 386 0.76 -31.05 14.33
N GLY A 387 -0.48 -30.88 14.78
CA GLY A 387 -1.22 -31.92 15.50
C GLY A 387 -0.47 -32.42 16.75
N ALA A 388 -0.30 -33.73 16.87
CA ALA A 388 0.33 -34.36 18.04
C ALA A 388 1.87 -34.42 17.98
N GLN A 389 2.51 -33.76 17.00
CA GLN A 389 3.98 -33.72 16.88
C GLN A 389 4.66 -33.20 18.15
N SER A 390 5.85 -33.73 18.43
CA SER A 390 6.68 -33.30 19.58
C SER A 390 8.16 -33.20 19.22
N LEU A 391 8.86 -32.26 19.86
CA LEU A 391 10.30 -32.06 19.71
C LEU A 391 11.06 -33.25 20.30
N GLN A 392 11.96 -33.84 19.51
CA GLN A 392 12.88 -34.88 19.94
C GLN A 392 14.26 -34.33 20.25
N ASN A 393 14.78 -33.46 19.38
CA ASN A 393 16.11 -32.87 19.52
C ASN A 393 16.21 -31.56 18.72
N SER A 394 17.22 -30.73 19.01
CA SER A 394 17.54 -29.52 18.27
C SER A 394 19.05 -29.27 18.20
N TRP A 395 19.53 -28.57 17.18
CA TRP A 395 20.93 -28.17 17.04
C TRP A 395 21.05 -26.75 16.47
N ASN A 396 22.21 -26.10 16.71
CA ASN A 396 22.58 -24.77 16.22
C ASN A 396 21.63 -23.59 16.58
N ALA A 397 20.74 -23.81 17.54
CA ALA A 397 19.91 -22.78 18.16
C ALA A 397 19.57 -23.20 19.59
N THR A 398 19.24 -22.22 20.44
CA THR A 398 18.59 -22.50 21.73
C THR A 398 17.10 -22.64 21.48
N VAL A 399 16.57 -23.86 21.62
CA VAL A 399 15.15 -24.17 21.40
C VAL A 399 14.46 -24.48 22.74
N SER A 400 13.30 -23.88 22.96
CA SER A 400 12.45 -24.11 24.14
C SER A 400 11.06 -24.57 23.73
N GLY A 401 10.46 -25.44 24.56
CA GLY A 401 9.19 -26.12 24.28
C GLY A 401 9.40 -27.58 23.85
N THR A 402 8.32 -28.37 23.94
CA THR A 402 8.34 -29.81 23.62
C THR A 402 7.20 -30.26 22.70
N SER A 403 6.10 -29.50 22.63
CA SER A 403 4.94 -29.74 21.76
C SER A 403 4.23 -28.42 21.46
N GLY A 404 3.36 -28.39 20.46
CA GLY A 404 2.68 -27.17 20.03
C GLY A 404 3.65 -26.14 19.46
N THR A 405 3.84 -25.01 20.14
CA THR A 405 4.75 -23.94 19.69
C THR A 405 6.12 -24.08 20.37
N LEU A 406 7.17 -24.16 19.55
CA LEU A 406 8.56 -24.08 20.00
C LEU A 406 9.09 -22.67 19.75
N THR A 407 10.01 -22.20 20.60
CA THR A 407 10.72 -20.94 20.39
C THR A 407 12.21 -21.19 20.24
N ALA A 408 12.79 -20.71 19.15
CA ALA A 408 14.22 -20.79 18.86
C ALA A 408 14.88 -19.41 18.86
N THR A 409 16.08 -19.30 19.43
CA THR A 409 16.93 -18.10 19.42
C THR A 409 18.39 -18.45 19.06
N PRO A 410 19.20 -17.51 18.51
CA PRO A 410 20.58 -17.78 18.15
C PRO A 410 21.42 -18.13 19.38
N ASN A 411 22.35 -19.07 19.21
CA ASN A 411 23.30 -19.51 20.24
C ASN A 411 24.77 -19.30 19.83
N GLY A 412 25.02 -18.53 18.76
CA GLY A 412 26.34 -18.30 18.19
C GLY A 412 26.73 -19.22 17.03
N ALA A 413 25.92 -20.24 16.69
CA ALA A 413 26.20 -21.18 15.59
C ALA A 413 25.71 -20.73 14.20
N GLY A 414 25.45 -19.43 14.02
CA GLY A 414 24.93 -18.85 12.78
C GLY A 414 23.40 -18.87 12.69
N ASN A 415 22.88 -18.66 11.48
CA ASN A 415 21.45 -18.48 11.21
C ASN A 415 20.75 -19.73 10.62
N ASN A 416 21.47 -20.85 10.56
CA ASN A 416 20.95 -22.12 10.07
C ASN A 416 20.93 -23.13 11.21
N PHE A 417 19.74 -23.61 11.55
CA PHE A 417 19.53 -24.53 12.65
C PHE A 417 18.54 -25.63 12.27
N GLY A 418 18.34 -26.60 13.16
CA GLY A 418 17.33 -27.61 12.90
C GLY A 418 16.79 -28.29 14.13
N ILE A 419 15.68 -28.99 13.91
CA ILE A 419 14.97 -29.77 14.92
C ILE A 419 14.64 -31.16 14.37
N THR A 420 14.62 -32.15 15.24
CA THR A 420 14.05 -33.48 14.97
C THR A 420 12.67 -33.53 15.61
N VAL A 421 11.65 -33.89 14.84
CA VAL A 421 10.24 -33.91 15.25
C VAL A 421 9.69 -35.33 15.16
N PHE A 422 9.11 -35.84 16.25
CA PHE A 422 8.32 -37.06 16.22
C PHE A 422 6.99 -36.81 15.49
N LYS A 423 6.62 -37.70 14.56
CA LYS A 423 5.42 -37.57 13.74
C LYS A 423 4.15 -37.65 14.56
N ASN A 424 4.08 -38.61 15.50
CA ASN A 424 2.89 -38.89 16.32
C ASN A 424 1.58 -38.91 15.51
N GLY A 425 1.62 -39.55 14.33
CA GLY A 425 0.48 -39.63 13.41
C GLY A 425 0.31 -38.45 12.46
N ASN A 426 1.15 -37.42 12.51
CA ASN A 426 1.12 -36.26 11.61
C ASN A 426 2.47 -36.09 10.88
N THR A 427 2.43 -36.16 9.55
CA THR A 427 3.60 -36.02 8.68
C THR A 427 3.75 -34.63 8.08
N ASN A 428 2.90 -33.66 8.41
CA ASN A 428 2.99 -32.30 7.87
C ASN A 428 4.24 -31.58 8.38
N LEU A 429 4.79 -30.69 7.56
CA LEU A 429 5.92 -29.86 7.96
C LEU A 429 5.47 -28.80 8.98
N PRO A 430 6.22 -28.53 10.06
CA PRO A 430 5.97 -27.39 10.93
C PRO A 430 6.02 -26.08 10.15
N THR A 431 5.23 -25.10 10.58
CA THR A 431 5.31 -23.72 10.07
C THR A 431 6.18 -22.89 11.00
N ALA A 432 6.88 -21.89 10.48
CA ALA A 432 7.69 -21.01 11.31
C ALA A 432 7.51 -19.54 10.94
N THR A 433 7.58 -18.67 11.94
CA THR A 433 7.61 -17.21 11.78
C THR A 433 8.86 -16.67 12.46
N CYS A 434 9.37 -15.54 11.98
CA CYS A 434 10.59 -14.94 12.51
C CYS A 434 10.32 -13.50 12.94
N SER A 435 10.92 -13.11 14.06
CA SER A 435 10.89 -11.75 14.61
C SER A 435 12.28 -11.34 15.06
N VAL A 436 12.63 -10.06 14.96
CA VAL A 436 13.84 -9.51 15.57
C VAL A 436 13.47 -9.07 17.00
N PRO A 437 14.23 -9.45 18.04
CA PRO A 437 13.97 -9.04 19.43
C PRO A 437 13.97 -7.52 19.65
#